data_AF-A0A427CB89-F1
#
_entry.id   AF-A0A427CB89-F1
#
_cell.length_a   1.000
_cell.length_b   1.000
_cell.length_c   1.000
_cell.angle_alpha   90.00
_cell.angle_beta   90.00
_cell.angle_gamma   90.00
#
_symmetry.space_group_name_H-M   'P 1'
#
loop_
_entity.id
_entity.type
_entity.pdbx_description
1 polymer ?
#
loop_
_entity_poly.entity_id
_entity_poly.type
_entity_poly.pdbx_seq_one_letter_code
_entity_poly.pdbx_strand_id
1 'polypeptide(L)'
;MLTTVDVARSYNDEELNAGSYFVDMAAARREASAATPYTDPDRVRLGLYTYTRSDEGRWLVRTHIEGRISRDLPVTDSGLVERLNEAREVRLERQQLRSQFHPDDPNQHRPIKESPFLLSDAGPDLDPRDPSHPRHALHQQCVNGVQAIDARLGKPWDELSECMAASLTTLAARNNLDRADHVLLSEQGTRSAPGEHVFVVQGDLNDPAQRRAHMPTAEAITTPPEESFQQLAQLDHTRSQEQAQQQTRDHEQRMRAPVMS
;
A
#
# COMPACT_ATOMS: atom_id res chain seq x y z
N MET A 1 -17.47 8.27 -8.84
CA MET A 1 -16.54 9.13 -8.07
C MET A 1 -15.43 9.57 -9.02
N LEU A 2 -15.03 10.84 -8.99
CA LEU A 2 -13.91 11.32 -9.83
C LEU A 2 -12.60 10.71 -9.35
N THR A 3 -11.79 10.17 -10.25
CA THR A 3 -10.46 9.66 -9.90
C THR A 3 -9.45 10.80 -9.81
N THR A 4 -8.36 10.62 -9.07
CA THR A 4 -7.27 11.60 -8.94
C THR A 4 -6.66 11.98 -10.30
N VAL A 5 -6.71 11.04 -11.27
CA VAL A 5 -6.27 11.25 -12.65
C VAL A 5 -7.23 12.18 -13.42
N ASP A 6 -8.53 12.04 -13.20
CA ASP A 6 -9.54 12.91 -13.84
C ASP A 6 -9.45 14.35 -13.31
N VAL A 7 -9.16 14.50 -12.01
CA VAL A 7 -8.92 15.81 -11.40
C VAL A 7 -7.62 16.42 -11.94
N ALA A 8 -6.53 15.66 -12.01
CA ALA A 8 -5.25 16.15 -12.53
C ALA A 8 -5.33 16.63 -13.99
N ARG A 9 -6.12 15.97 -14.83
CA ARG A 9 -6.33 16.40 -16.23
C ARG A 9 -7.19 17.65 -16.34
N SER A 10 -8.08 17.89 -15.38
CA SER A 10 -9.04 19.00 -15.43
C SER A 10 -8.46 20.33 -14.96
N TYR A 11 -7.38 20.30 -14.17
CA TYR A 11 -6.78 21.49 -13.52
C TYR A 11 -5.32 21.73 -13.91
N ASN A 12 -4.83 21.10 -14.99
CA ASN A 12 -3.47 21.32 -15.47
C ASN A 12 -3.46 22.52 -16.43
N ASP A 13 -2.87 23.64 -16.02
CA ASP A 13 -2.75 24.87 -16.81
C ASP A 13 -1.31 25.42 -16.81
N GLU A 14 -1.07 26.57 -17.47
CA GLU A 14 0.27 27.17 -17.60
C GLU A 14 0.83 27.71 -16.27
N GLU A 15 -0.01 27.96 -15.26
CA GLU A 15 0.42 28.44 -13.93
C GLU A 15 0.55 27.29 -12.91
N LEU A 16 -0.18 26.19 -13.10
CA LEU A 16 -0.25 25.06 -12.17
C LEU A 16 -0.04 23.73 -12.89
N ASN A 17 1.19 23.23 -12.77
CA ASN A 17 1.51 21.86 -13.18
C ASN A 17 0.91 20.88 -12.17
N ALA A 18 -0.31 20.44 -12.45
CA ALA A 18 -1.05 19.50 -11.63
C ALA A 18 -0.23 18.22 -11.42
N GLY A 19 0.48 17.73 -12.46
CA GLY A 19 1.33 16.55 -12.39
C GLY A 19 2.45 16.66 -11.34
N SER A 20 3.22 17.75 -11.34
CA SER A 20 4.27 17.97 -10.35
C SER A 20 3.71 18.24 -8.97
N TYR A 21 2.61 19.01 -8.89
CA TYR A 21 1.90 19.23 -7.63
C TYR A 21 1.44 17.92 -6.99
N PHE A 22 0.92 16.96 -7.78
CA PHE A 22 0.54 15.64 -7.28
C PHE A 22 1.75 14.80 -6.85
N VAL A 23 2.90 14.92 -7.52
CA VAL A 23 4.15 14.25 -7.13
C VAL A 23 4.69 14.82 -5.81
N ASP A 24 4.72 16.13 -5.67
CA ASP A 24 5.17 16.82 -4.46
C ASP A 24 4.21 16.56 -3.29
N MET A 25 2.90 16.55 -3.56
CA MET A 25 1.89 16.12 -2.59
C MET A 25 2.02 14.65 -2.22
N ALA A 26 2.33 13.76 -3.15
CA ALA A 26 2.60 12.35 -2.86
C ALA A 26 3.90 12.16 -2.05
N ALA A 27 4.92 13.00 -2.27
CA ALA A 27 6.15 13.02 -1.48
C ALA A 27 5.91 13.53 -0.05
N ALA A 28 5.26 14.68 0.09
CA ALA A 28 4.87 15.24 1.39
C ALA A 28 3.92 14.29 2.16
N ARG A 29 3.00 13.62 1.45
CA ARG A 29 2.12 12.60 2.03
C ARG A 29 2.90 11.40 2.52
N ARG A 30 3.90 10.89 1.80
CA ARG A 30 4.73 9.76 2.27
C ARG A 30 5.34 10.03 3.64
N GLU A 31 5.81 11.26 3.84
CA GLU A 31 6.37 11.71 5.11
C GLU A 31 5.31 11.79 6.22
N ALA A 32 4.09 12.22 5.86
CA ALA A 32 2.94 12.35 6.74
C ALA A 32 2.17 11.03 7.03
N SER A 33 2.10 10.08 6.09
CA SER A 33 1.37 8.80 6.21
C SER A 33 2.22 7.73 6.89
N ALA A 34 3.55 7.86 6.81
CA ALA A 34 4.44 7.14 7.71
C ALA A 34 4.30 7.67 9.15
N ALA A 35 3.75 8.88 9.34
CA ALA A 35 3.47 9.41 10.67
C ALA A 35 2.32 8.65 11.33
N THR A 36 2.60 8.10 12.50
CA THR A 36 1.54 7.67 13.41
C THR A 36 0.59 8.84 13.66
N PRO A 37 -0.71 8.57 13.83
CA PRO A 37 -1.69 9.62 14.07
C PRO A 37 -1.22 10.52 15.22
N TYR A 38 -1.03 11.81 14.94
CA TYR A 38 -0.65 12.81 15.97
C TYR A 38 -1.76 13.03 17.01
N THR A 39 -2.92 12.44 16.77
CA THR A 39 -4.15 12.52 17.56
C THR A 39 -4.18 11.56 18.74
N ASP A 40 -3.35 10.52 18.75
CA ASP A 40 -3.23 9.58 19.87
C ASP A 40 -2.09 10.05 20.81
N PRO A 41 -2.41 10.49 22.05
CA PRO A 41 -1.39 10.93 23.01
C PRO A 41 -0.51 9.78 23.51
N ASP A 42 -0.97 8.53 23.43
CA ASP A 42 -0.28 7.36 23.96
C ASP A 42 0.56 6.64 22.90
N ARG A 43 0.69 7.23 21.70
CA ARG A 43 1.51 6.70 20.61
C ARG A 43 2.40 7.77 20.00
N VAL A 44 3.72 7.57 20.09
CA VAL A 44 4.73 8.53 19.61
C VAL A 44 5.70 7.83 18.67
N ARG A 45 5.95 8.41 17.49
CA ARG A 45 7.03 7.96 16.58
C ARG A 45 8.22 8.89 16.69
N LEU A 46 9.40 8.31 16.89
CA LEU A 46 10.69 9.01 16.82
C LEU A 46 11.61 8.22 15.88
N GLY A 47 12.02 8.84 14.78
CA GLY A 47 12.77 8.16 13.72
C GLY A 47 12.00 6.97 13.14
N LEU A 48 12.64 5.81 13.10
CA LEU A 48 12.07 4.56 12.58
C LEU A 48 11.25 3.78 13.64
N TYR A 49 11.25 4.20 14.90
CA TYR A 49 10.63 3.47 15.99
C TYR A 49 9.28 4.09 16.38
N THR A 50 8.32 3.21 16.68
CA THR A 50 7.04 3.59 17.28
C THR A 50 7.01 3.13 18.73
N TYR A 51 6.68 4.07 19.60
CA TYR A 51 6.55 3.89 21.03
C TYR A 51 5.07 3.96 21.41
N THR A 52 4.62 3.00 22.21
CA THR A 52 3.26 2.91 22.73
C THR A 52 3.29 2.93 24.25
N ARG A 53 2.38 3.68 24.87
CA ARG A 53 2.26 3.72 26.32
C ARG A 53 1.33 2.58 26.78
N SER A 54 1.77 1.81 27.76
CA SER A 54 0.93 0.78 28.38
C SER A 54 -0.06 1.38 29.38
N ASP A 55 -1.09 0.62 29.75
CA ASP A 55 -2.06 1.00 30.79
C ASP A 55 -1.40 1.27 32.14
N GLU A 56 -0.31 0.55 32.44
CA GLU A 56 0.53 0.73 33.63
C GLU A 56 1.43 1.97 33.55
N GLY A 57 1.41 2.67 32.42
CA GLY A 57 2.12 3.91 32.21
C GLY A 57 3.58 3.82 31.79
N ARG A 58 3.99 2.65 31.30
CA ARG A 58 5.35 2.43 30.77
C ARG A 58 5.36 2.61 29.27
N TRP A 59 6.42 3.19 28.72
CA TRP A 59 6.62 3.22 27.29
C TRP A 59 7.15 1.86 26.81
N LEU A 60 6.57 1.37 25.73
CA LEU A 60 6.94 0.14 25.05
C LEU A 60 7.43 0.49 23.65
N VAL A 61 8.49 -0.15 23.18
CA VAL A 61 8.95 -0.08 21.79
C VAL A 61 8.73 -1.43 21.14
N ARG A 62 8.08 -1.43 19.98
CA ARG A 62 7.95 -2.65 19.17
C ARG A 62 9.28 -2.89 18.45
N THR A 63 9.94 -3.98 18.79
CA THR A 63 11.17 -4.42 18.12
C THR A 63 10.95 -5.75 17.42
N HIS A 64 11.64 -5.95 16.30
CA HIS A 64 11.68 -7.21 15.58
C HIS A 64 12.93 -7.97 15.98
N ILE A 65 12.77 -9.14 16.59
CA ILE A 65 13.87 -10.05 16.88
C ILE A 65 13.88 -11.10 15.75
N GLU A 66 15.00 -11.18 15.03
CA GLU A 66 15.25 -12.18 13.97
C GLU A 66 14.16 -12.27 12.87
N GLY A 67 13.46 -11.16 12.60
CA GLY A 67 12.51 -11.05 11.49
C GLY A 67 11.22 -11.90 11.61
N ARG A 68 11.03 -12.64 12.70
CA ARG A 68 9.87 -13.56 12.88
C ARG A 68 9.03 -13.28 14.12
N ILE A 69 9.56 -12.55 15.10
CA ILE A 69 8.86 -12.26 16.35
C ILE A 69 8.92 -10.76 16.63
N SER A 70 7.75 -10.14 16.69
CA SER A 70 7.60 -8.78 17.21
C SER A 70 7.41 -8.87 18.72
N ARG A 71 8.26 -8.19 19.50
CA ARG A 71 8.10 -8.07 20.94
C ARG A 71 8.05 -6.61 21.34
N ASP A 72 7.10 -6.28 22.20
CA ASP A 72 7.02 -4.97 22.82
C ASP A 72 7.92 -4.99 24.07
N LEU A 73 9.00 -4.20 24.04
CA LEU A 73 9.96 -4.11 25.13
C LEU A 73 9.77 -2.81 25.91
N PRO A 74 9.89 -2.83 27.24
CA PRO A 74 9.86 -1.60 28.02
C PRO A 74 11.04 -0.70 27.69
N VAL A 75 10.77 0.58 27.48
CA VAL A 75 11.79 1.61 27.32
C VAL A 75 12.37 1.92 28.70
N THR A 76 13.67 1.63 28.88
CA THR A 76 14.38 1.81 30.15
C THR A 76 15.27 3.05 30.17
N ASP A 77 15.59 3.63 29.01
CA ASP A 77 16.39 4.84 28.89
C ASP A 77 15.60 6.06 29.41
N SER A 78 16.10 6.67 30.49
CA SER A 78 15.44 7.79 31.17
C SER A 78 15.32 9.03 30.29
N GLY A 79 16.33 9.35 29.47
CA GLY A 79 16.29 10.54 28.61
C GLY A 79 15.28 10.37 27.47
N LEU A 80 15.15 9.14 26.96
CA LEU A 80 14.13 8.81 25.98
C LEU A 80 12.71 8.82 26.58
N VAL A 81 12.55 8.29 27.79
CA VAL A 81 11.26 8.30 28.52
C VAL A 81 10.79 9.74 28.78
N GLU A 82 11.68 10.63 29.21
CA GLU A 82 11.38 12.05 29.42
C GLU A 82 10.89 12.71 28.13
N ARG A 83 11.62 12.53 27.04
CA ARG A 83 11.24 13.06 25.72
C ARG A 83 9.88 12.52 25.23
N LEU A 84 9.58 11.24 25.49
CA LEU A 84 8.28 10.65 25.15
C LEU A 84 7.14 11.24 26.01
N ASN A 85 7.42 11.54 27.28
CA ASN A 85 6.46 12.20 28.17
C ASN A 85 6.18 13.65 27.72
N GLU A 86 7.20 14.43 27.40
CA GLU A 86 7.05 15.78 26.84
C GLU A 86 6.20 15.75 25.55
N ALA A 87 6.51 14.80 24.67
CA ALA A 87 5.76 14.62 23.42
C ALA A 87 4.29 14.26 23.65
N ARG A 88 3.99 13.53 24.73
CA ARG A 88 2.63 13.21 25.15
C ARG A 88 1.92 14.41 25.77
N GLU A 89 2.61 15.20 26.58
CA GLU A 89 2.04 16.42 27.19
C GLU A 89 1.58 17.41 26.13
N VAL A 90 2.41 17.66 25.11
CA VAL A 90 2.02 18.53 23.98
C VAL A 90 0.79 18.00 23.26
N ARG A 91 0.63 16.68 23.12
CA ARG A 91 -0.54 16.07 22.49
C ARG A 91 -1.80 16.21 23.35
N LEU A 92 -1.67 16.03 24.66
CA LEU A 92 -2.77 16.25 25.61
C LEU A 92 -3.20 17.72 25.63
N GLU A 93 -2.24 18.65 25.64
CA GLU A 93 -2.51 20.08 25.55
C GLU A 93 -3.27 20.42 24.26
N ARG A 94 -2.82 19.91 23.11
CA ARG A 94 -3.53 20.08 21.83
C ARG A 94 -4.93 19.48 21.86
N GLN A 95 -5.12 18.34 22.52
CA GLN A 95 -6.44 17.72 22.68
C GLN A 95 -7.36 18.59 23.54
N GLN A 96 -6.84 19.20 24.60
CA GLN A 96 -7.57 20.14 25.45
C GLN A 96 -7.88 21.46 24.73
N LEU A 97 -6.94 22.01 23.96
CA LEU A 97 -7.17 23.22 23.18
C LEU A 97 -8.20 22.96 22.08
N ARG A 98 -8.23 21.76 21.49
CA ARG A 98 -9.26 21.33 20.53
C ARG A 98 -10.67 21.31 21.12
N SER A 99 -10.83 21.20 22.43
CA SER A 99 -12.14 21.24 23.09
C SER A 99 -12.50 22.61 23.67
N GLN A 100 -11.55 23.56 23.69
CA GLN A 100 -11.77 24.94 24.13
C GLN A 100 -12.31 25.80 22.99
N PHE A 101 -13.58 25.60 22.65
CA PHE A 101 -14.32 26.53 21.79
C PHE A 101 -14.72 27.78 22.56
N HIS A 102 -14.84 28.92 21.88
CA HIS A 102 -15.38 30.14 22.47
C HIS A 102 -16.84 29.88 22.92
N PRO A 103 -17.28 30.39 24.09
CA PRO A 103 -18.64 30.14 24.59
C PRO A 103 -19.75 30.64 23.65
N ASP A 104 -19.45 31.66 22.84
CA ASP A 104 -20.36 32.18 21.81
C ASP A 104 -20.20 31.50 20.44
N ASP A 105 -19.37 30.45 20.30
CA ASP A 105 -19.22 29.72 19.04
C ASP A 105 -20.48 28.87 18.77
N PRO A 106 -21.26 29.17 17.72
CA PRO A 106 -22.48 28.42 17.40
C PRO A 106 -22.21 26.95 17.00
N ASN A 107 -20.95 26.57 16.77
CA ASN A 107 -20.55 25.21 16.41
C ASN A 107 -19.98 24.39 17.57
N GLN A 108 -19.92 24.92 18.81
CA GLN A 108 -19.35 24.22 19.98
C GLN A 108 -19.98 22.84 20.25
N HIS A 109 -21.27 22.66 19.94
CA HIS A 109 -22.02 21.42 20.19
C HIS A 109 -22.14 20.51 18.95
N ARG A 110 -21.54 20.90 17.83
CA ARG A 110 -21.49 20.02 16.66
C ARG A 110 -20.34 19.03 16.88
N PRO A 111 -20.55 17.73 16.61
CA PRO A 111 -19.40 16.84 16.48
C PRO A 111 -18.47 17.48 15.46
N ILE A 112 -17.17 17.52 15.75
CA ILE A 112 -16.16 17.93 14.77
C ILE A 112 -16.39 16.99 13.59
N LYS A 113 -17.10 17.47 12.58
CA LYS A 113 -17.33 16.70 11.37
C LYS A 113 -15.94 16.44 10.84
N GLU A 114 -15.64 15.18 10.54
CA GLU A 114 -14.47 14.89 9.72
C GLU A 114 -14.52 15.86 8.54
N SER A 115 -13.40 16.56 8.34
CA SER A 115 -13.26 17.42 7.18
C SER A 115 -13.77 16.64 5.97
N PRO A 116 -14.65 17.20 5.13
CA PRO A 116 -15.12 16.49 3.94
C PRO A 116 -13.89 15.96 3.23
N PHE A 117 -13.85 14.63 2.99
CA PHE A 117 -12.71 13.90 2.41
C PHE A 117 -11.82 14.84 1.61
N LEU A 118 -10.73 15.30 2.22
CA LEU A 118 -9.81 16.15 1.49
C LEU A 118 -9.15 15.27 0.42
N LEU A 119 -8.72 15.85 -0.69
CA LEU A 119 -7.88 15.13 -1.67
C LEU A 119 -6.60 14.57 -0.99
N SER A 120 -6.22 15.15 0.16
CA SER A 120 -5.17 14.69 1.07
C SER A 120 -5.58 13.56 2.04
N ASP A 121 -6.86 13.22 2.16
CA ASP A 121 -7.36 12.08 2.96
C ASP A 121 -7.51 10.82 2.12
N ALA A 122 -7.70 10.95 0.80
CA ALA A 122 -7.66 9.84 -0.16
C ALA A 122 -6.26 9.22 -0.20
N GLY A 123 -5.98 8.28 0.70
CA GLY A 123 -4.81 7.41 0.59
C GLY A 123 -4.78 6.78 -0.79
N PRO A 124 -3.60 6.46 -1.35
CA PRO A 124 -3.61 5.29 -2.20
C PRO A 124 -4.15 4.16 -1.33
N ASP A 125 -5.32 3.62 -1.65
CA ASP A 125 -5.70 2.31 -1.16
C ASP A 125 -4.48 1.42 -1.37
N LEU A 126 -3.93 0.89 -0.28
CA LEU A 126 -2.75 0.03 -0.32
C LEU A 126 -3.16 -1.43 -0.55
N ASP A 127 -4.45 -1.74 -0.42
CA ASP A 127 -4.98 -3.08 -0.57
C ASP A 127 -5.66 -3.23 -1.94
N PRO A 128 -5.20 -4.14 -2.81
CA PRO A 128 -5.86 -4.46 -4.08
C PRO A 128 -7.31 -4.94 -3.96
N ARG A 129 -7.77 -5.30 -2.77
CA ARG A 129 -9.17 -5.62 -2.50
C ARG A 129 -10.06 -4.40 -2.62
N ASP A 130 -9.53 -3.22 -2.38
CA ASP A 130 -10.31 -2.01 -2.45
C ASP A 130 -10.54 -1.59 -3.90
N PRO A 131 -11.79 -1.23 -4.29
CA PRO A 131 -12.12 -0.87 -5.66
C PRO A 131 -11.37 0.33 -6.23
N SER A 132 -10.77 1.18 -5.38
CA SER A 132 -10.02 2.35 -5.82
C SER A 132 -8.55 2.03 -6.15
N HIS A 133 -8.06 0.84 -5.77
CA HIS A 133 -6.69 0.42 -6.05
C HIS A 133 -6.45 0.21 -7.56
N PRO A 134 -5.34 0.70 -8.15
CA PRO A 134 -5.06 0.55 -9.60
C PRO A 134 -5.05 -0.91 -10.09
N ARG A 135 -4.64 -1.84 -9.23
CA ARG A 135 -4.64 -3.30 -9.49
C ARG A 135 -5.88 -4.04 -9.00
N HIS A 136 -6.95 -3.35 -8.63
CA HIS A 136 -8.17 -4.02 -8.19
C HIS A 136 -8.71 -4.99 -9.24
N ALA A 137 -8.73 -4.56 -10.51
CA ALA A 137 -9.18 -5.40 -11.62
C ALA A 137 -8.31 -6.68 -11.77
N LEU A 138 -6.99 -6.55 -11.64
CA LEU A 138 -6.07 -7.69 -11.69
C LEU A 138 -6.32 -8.64 -10.51
N HIS A 139 -6.52 -8.11 -9.30
CA HIS A 139 -6.81 -8.91 -8.12
C HIS A 139 -8.12 -9.69 -8.29
N GLN A 140 -9.18 -9.04 -8.77
CA GLN A 140 -10.47 -9.69 -9.05
C GLN A 140 -10.35 -10.81 -10.10
N GLN A 141 -9.53 -10.60 -11.13
CA GLN A 141 -9.26 -11.65 -12.11
C GLN A 141 -8.54 -12.86 -11.49
N CYS A 142 -7.56 -12.63 -10.62
CA CYS A 142 -6.91 -13.70 -9.86
C CYS A 142 -7.89 -14.43 -8.94
N VAL A 143 -8.76 -13.71 -8.21
CA VAL A 143 -9.82 -14.29 -7.37
C VAL A 143 -10.73 -15.19 -8.19
N ASN A 144 -11.25 -14.71 -9.33
CA ASN A 144 -12.11 -15.49 -10.22
C ASN A 144 -11.41 -16.75 -10.75
N GLY A 145 -10.13 -16.63 -11.09
CA GLY A 145 -9.33 -17.77 -11.55
C GLY A 145 -9.14 -18.85 -10.47
N VAL A 146 -8.85 -18.43 -9.23
CA VAL A 146 -8.72 -19.36 -8.09
C VAL A 146 -10.07 -19.99 -7.74
N GLN A 147 -11.16 -19.23 -7.74
CA GLN A 147 -12.51 -19.77 -7.54
C GLN A 147 -12.86 -20.83 -8.59
N ALA A 148 -12.45 -20.64 -9.85
CA ALA A 148 -12.65 -21.64 -10.90
C ALA A 148 -11.83 -22.92 -10.65
N ILE A 149 -10.64 -22.81 -10.06
CA ILE A 149 -9.83 -23.96 -9.62
C ILE A 149 -10.53 -24.68 -8.46
N ASP A 150 -10.95 -23.95 -7.43
CA ASP A 150 -11.64 -24.49 -6.25
C ASP A 150 -12.92 -25.24 -6.66
N ALA A 151 -13.72 -24.66 -7.55
CA ALA A 151 -14.94 -25.27 -8.07
C ALA A 151 -14.65 -26.60 -8.81
N ARG A 152 -13.55 -26.69 -9.57
CA ARG A 152 -13.13 -27.94 -10.22
C ARG A 152 -12.67 -29.00 -9.23
N LEU A 153 -12.10 -28.59 -8.10
CA LEU A 153 -11.69 -29.47 -7.01
C LEU A 153 -12.83 -29.80 -6.02
N GLY A 154 -14.02 -29.22 -6.21
CA GLY A 154 -15.16 -29.41 -5.30
C GLY A 154 -14.96 -28.77 -3.92
N LYS A 155 -14.08 -27.76 -3.84
CA LYS A 155 -13.71 -27.06 -2.61
C LYS A 155 -14.41 -25.68 -2.57
N PRO A 156 -14.92 -25.23 -1.42
CA PRO A 156 -15.38 -23.84 -1.26
C PRO A 156 -14.21 -22.86 -1.16
N TRP A 157 -14.49 -21.57 -1.34
CA TRP A 157 -13.53 -20.50 -1.06
C TRP A 157 -13.14 -20.51 0.44
N ASP A 158 -11.84 -20.46 0.73
CA ASP A 158 -11.29 -20.44 2.09
C ASP A 158 -10.05 -19.52 2.19
N GLU A 159 -9.41 -19.52 3.36
CA GLU A 159 -8.20 -18.73 3.64
C GLU A 159 -7.04 -19.08 2.69
N LEU A 160 -6.88 -20.35 2.30
CA LEU A 160 -5.82 -20.75 1.38
C LEU A 160 -6.08 -20.22 -0.04
N SER A 161 -7.33 -20.17 -0.47
CA SER A 161 -7.74 -19.56 -1.73
C SER A 161 -7.47 -18.06 -1.74
N GLU A 162 -7.69 -17.38 -0.61
CA GLU A 162 -7.38 -15.97 -0.41
C GLU A 162 -5.88 -15.68 -0.46
N CYS A 163 -5.06 -16.48 0.23
CA CYS A 163 -3.59 -16.45 0.14
C CYS A 163 -3.14 -16.62 -1.31
N MET A 164 -3.68 -17.63 -2.02
CA MET A 164 -3.34 -17.90 -3.40
C MET A 164 -3.66 -16.71 -4.30
N ALA A 165 -4.87 -16.13 -4.22
CA ALA A 165 -5.26 -15.00 -5.05
C ALA A 165 -4.36 -13.77 -4.80
N ALA A 166 -4.01 -13.49 -3.54
CA ALA A 166 -3.10 -12.40 -3.20
C ALA A 166 -1.69 -12.63 -3.77
N SER A 167 -1.13 -13.83 -3.58
CA SER A 167 0.19 -14.21 -4.09
C SER A 167 0.26 -14.15 -5.62
N LEU A 168 -0.79 -14.60 -6.31
CA LEU A 168 -0.88 -14.53 -7.78
C LEU A 168 -0.99 -13.09 -8.29
N THR A 169 -1.69 -12.22 -7.57
CA THR A 169 -1.77 -10.79 -7.90
C THR A 169 -0.38 -10.15 -7.88
N THR A 170 0.41 -10.46 -6.83
CA THR A 170 1.79 -9.99 -6.68
C THR A 170 2.73 -10.61 -7.71
N LEU A 171 2.58 -11.90 -8.01
CA LEU A 171 3.35 -12.58 -9.06
C LEU A 171 3.10 -11.95 -10.44
N ALA A 172 1.84 -11.71 -10.79
CA ALA A 172 1.44 -11.12 -12.05
C ALA A 172 2.04 -9.71 -12.19
N ALA A 173 1.88 -8.88 -11.16
CA ALA A 173 2.49 -7.56 -11.11
C ALA A 173 4.01 -7.62 -11.26
N ARG A 174 4.70 -8.49 -10.51
CA ARG A 174 6.16 -8.65 -10.57
C ARG A 174 6.64 -9.01 -11.99
N ASN A 175 5.86 -9.79 -12.72
CA ASN A 175 6.17 -10.19 -14.10
C ASN A 175 5.62 -9.23 -15.17
N ASN A 176 5.20 -8.02 -14.77
CA ASN A 176 4.64 -7.00 -15.64
C ASN A 176 3.38 -7.47 -16.41
N LEU A 177 2.61 -8.40 -15.83
CA LEU A 177 1.30 -8.76 -16.37
C LEU A 177 0.30 -7.70 -15.93
N ASP A 178 -0.49 -7.20 -16.88
CA ASP A 178 -1.50 -6.15 -16.64
C ASP A 178 -2.86 -6.75 -16.28
N ARG A 179 -3.08 -8.02 -16.65
CA ARG A 179 -4.30 -8.79 -16.42
C ARG A 179 -3.99 -10.28 -16.25
N ALA A 180 -4.91 -10.99 -15.62
CA ALA A 180 -4.87 -12.44 -15.43
C ALA A 180 -6.05 -13.10 -16.18
N ASP A 181 -5.88 -13.34 -17.48
CA ASP A 181 -6.94 -13.94 -18.30
C ASP A 181 -7.21 -15.40 -17.90
N HIS A 182 -6.17 -16.12 -17.47
CA HIS A 182 -6.29 -17.49 -16.96
C HIS A 182 -5.43 -17.72 -15.72
N VAL A 183 -5.96 -18.50 -14.78
CA VAL A 183 -5.21 -19.08 -13.65
C VAL A 183 -5.32 -20.60 -13.73
N LEU A 184 -4.18 -21.29 -13.75
CA LEU A 184 -4.11 -22.73 -14.02
C LEU A 184 -3.16 -23.42 -13.04
N LEU A 185 -3.44 -24.67 -12.70
CA LEU A 185 -2.50 -25.54 -12.00
C LEU A 185 -1.62 -26.29 -13.02
N SER A 186 -0.43 -26.72 -12.61
CA SER A 186 0.38 -27.63 -13.42
C SER A 186 -0.35 -28.93 -13.66
N GLU A 187 -0.40 -29.35 -14.92
CA GLU A 187 -0.81 -30.70 -15.30
C GLU A 187 0.33 -31.70 -15.09
N GLN A 188 0.01 -33.00 -15.08
CA GLN A 188 1.02 -34.05 -15.00
C GLN A 188 2.01 -33.95 -16.18
N GLY A 189 3.29 -33.76 -15.89
CA GLY A 189 4.33 -33.67 -16.91
C GLY A 189 5.61 -34.41 -16.53
N THR A 190 6.57 -34.45 -17.45
CA THR A 190 7.89 -35.07 -17.22
C THR A 190 8.75 -34.34 -16.18
N ARG A 191 8.39 -33.11 -15.79
CA ARG A 191 9.16 -32.24 -14.89
C ARG A 191 8.41 -31.71 -13.67
N SER A 192 7.10 -31.93 -13.58
CA SER A 192 6.29 -31.44 -12.47
C SER A 192 5.14 -32.37 -12.16
N ALA A 193 4.85 -32.53 -10.87
CA ALA A 193 3.66 -33.22 -10.41
C ALA A 193 2.39 -32.38 -10.69
N PRO A 194 1.22 -33.03 -10.82
CA PRO A 194 -0.05 -32.32 -10.89
C PRO A 194 -0.21 -31.38 -9.69
N GLY A 195 -0.56 -30.12 -9.94
CA GLY A 195 -0.78 -29.12 -8.90
C GLY A 195 0.46 -28.60 -8.17
N GLU A 196 1.67 -29.01 -8.55
CA GLU A 196 2.92 -28.52 -7.96
C GLU A 196 3.12 -27.00 -8.15
N HIS A 197 2.71 -26.48 -9.30
CA HIS A 197 2.80 -25.06 -9.63
C HIS A 197 1.43 -24.48 -9.98
N VAL A 198 1.31 -23.17 -9.77
CA VAL A 198 0.19 -22.37 -10.22
C VAL A 198 0.70 -21.30 -11.19
N PHE A 199 -0.06 -21.05 -12.25
CA PHE A 199 0.27 -20.18 -13.36
C PHE A 199 -0.75 -19.05 -13.47
N VAL A 200 -0.25 -17.84 -13.73
CA VAL A 200 -1.06 -16.71 -14.22
C VAL A 200 -0.70 -16.49 -15.68
N VAL A 201 -1.71 -16.44 -16.55
CA VAL A 201 -1.54 -16.25 -17.99
C VAL A 201 -2.33 -15.04 -18.46
N GLN A 202 -1.70 -14.23 -19.31
CA GLN A 202 -2.27 -13.12 -20.04
C GLN A 202 -2.25 -13.46 -21.54
N GLY A 203 -3.40 -13.36 -22.19
CA GLY A 203 -3.64 -13.76 -23.56
C GLY A 203 -4.43 -15.07 -23.67
N ASP A 204 -4.76 -15.45 -24.90
CA ASP A 204 -5.38 -16.74 -25.21
C ASP A 204 -4.37 -17.88 -25.01
N LEU A 205 -4.79 -19.00 -24.44
CA LEU A 205 -3.93 -20.17 -24.23
C LEU A 205 -3.36 -20.76 -25.53
N ASN A 206 -4.02 -20.53 -26.66
CA ASN A 206 -3.57 -20.96 -27.99
C ASN A 206 -2.70 -19.91 -28.69
N ASP A 207 -2.58 -18.71 -28.15
CA ASP A 207 -1.75 -17.65 -28.71
C ASP A 207 -0.28 -17.86 -28.29
N PRO A 208 0.67 -18.01 -29.23
CA PRO A 208 2.10 -18.09 -28.89
C PRO A 208 2.65 -16.80 -28.27
N ALA A 209 1.97 -15.65 -28.44
CA ALA A 209 2.33 -14.39 -27.81
C ALA A 209 1.83 -14.26 -26.35
N GLN A 210 1.20 -15.30 -25.80
CA GLN A 210 0.76 -15.30 -24.41
C GLN A 210 1.94 -15.04 -23.46
N ARG A 211 1.67 -14.24 -22.42
CA ARG A 211 2.62 -13.98 -21.35
C ARG A 211 2.19 -14.73 -20.11
N ARG A 212 3.12 -15.39 -19.45
CA ARG A 212 2.82 -16.20 -18.26
C ARG A 212 3.85 -16.01 -17.16
N ALA A 213 3.38 -16.15 -15.93
CA ALA A 213 4.19 -16.26 -14.74
C ALA A 213 3.75 -17.48 -13.93
N HIS A 214 4.64 -18.04 -13.13
CA HIS A 214 4.32 -19.20 -12.30
C HIS A 214 5.05 -19.14 -10.96
N MET A 215 4.50 -19.84 -9.97
CA MET A 215 5.14 -20.04 -8.68
C MET A 215 4.73 -21.41 -8.10
N PRO A 216 5.46 -21.96 -7.12
CA PRO A 216 5.04 -23.16 -6.40
C PRO A 216 3.69 -22.94 -5.72
N THR A 217 2.77 -23.90 -5.85
CA THR A 217 1.45 -23.83 -5.20
C THR A 217 1.59 -23.74 -3.69
N ALA A 218 2.59 -24.43 -3.12
CA ALA A 218 2.89 -24.38 -1.69
C ALA A 218 3.26 -22.96 -1.22
N GLU A 219 4.03 -22.20 -2.01
CA GLU A 219 4.33 -20.80 -1.71
C GLU A 219 3.06 -19.95 -1.79
N ALA A 220 2.29 -20.09 -2.88
CA ALA A 220 1.08 -19.31 -3.11
C ALA A 220 0.05 -19.40 -1.97
N ILE A 221 -0.10 -20.57 -1.34
CA ILE A 221 -1.07 -20.78 -0.25
C ILE A 221 -0.51 -20.48 1.16
N THR A 222 0.82 -20.37 1.31
CA THR A 222 1.44 -20.16 2.64
C THR A 222 1.79 -18.70 2.90
N THR A 223 1.92 -17.87 1.86
CA THR A 223 2.15 -16.43 2.01
C THR A 223 0.84 -15.73 2.37
N PRO A 224 0.74 -15.08 3.55
CA PRO A 224 -0.44 -14.33 3.93
C PRO A 224 -0.72 -13.16 2.98
N PRO A 225 -2.00 -12.77 2.78
CA PRO A 225 -2.34 -11.68 1.88
C PRO A 225 -1.67 -10.35 2.24
N GLU A 226 -1.53 -10.06 3.53
CA GLU A 226 -0.88 -8.84 4.02
C GLU A 226 0.57 -8.76 3.55
N GLU A 227 1.29 -9.87 3.57
CA GLU A 227 2.67 -9.95 3.09
C GLU A 227 2.72 -9.78 1.56
N SER A 228 1.86 -10.49 0.83
CA SER A 228 1.75 -10.40 -0.62
C SER A 228 1.45 -8.97 -1.09
N PHE A 229 0.53 -8.27 -0.43
CA PHE A 229 0.18 -6.88 -0.76
C PHE A 229 1.24 -5.88 -0.31
N GLN A 230 1.93 -6.12 0.80
CA GLN A 230 3.10 -5.32 1.16
C GLN A 230 4.20 -5.42 0.09
N GLN A 231 4.46 -6.62 -0.42
CA GLN A 231 5.41 -6.83 -1.53
C GLN A 231 4.94 -6.15 -2.82
N LEU A 232 3.64 -6.20 -3.11
CA LEU A 232 3.03 -5.54 -4.26
C LEU A 232 3.21 -4.01 -4.20
N ALA A 233 2.94 -3.41 -3.04
CA ALA A 233 3.08 -1.97 -2.83
C ALA A 233 4.55 -1.53 -2.97
N GLN A 234 5.50 -2.33 -2.47
CA GLN A 234 6.93 -2.07 -2.68
C GLN A 234 7.31 -2.11 -4.16
N LEU A 235 6.79 -3.09 -4.91
CA LEU A 235 7.04 -3.22 -6.34
C LEU A 235 6.52 -2.00 -7.13
N ASP A 236 5.33 -1.50 -6.78
CA ASP A 236 4.79 -0.26 -7.36
C ASP A 236 5.61 0.96 -7.04
N HIS A 237 6.08 1.04 -5.80
CA HIS A 237 6.90 2.14 -5.37
C HIS A 237 8.20 2.22 -6.17
N THR A 238 8.88 1.08 -6.35
CA THR A 238 10.13 1.03 -7.13
C THR A 238 9.88 1.42 -8.59
N ARG A 239 8.83 0.87 -9.23
CA ARG A 239 8.52 1.19 -10.64
C ARG A 239 8.17 2.65 -10.86
N SER A 240 7.37 3.24 -9.97
CA SER A 240 7.00 4.66 -10.07
C SER A 240 8.21 5.59 -9.91
N GLN A 241 9.16 5.25 -9.03
CA GLN A 241 10.41 6.01 -8.91
C GLN A 241 11.28 5.92 -10.17
N GLU A 242 11.44 4.71 -10.74
CA GLU A 242 12.21 4.51 -11.96
C GLU A 242 11.63 5.30 -13.14
N GLN A 243 10.30 5.30 -13.29
CA GLN A 243 9.61 6.07 -14.32
C GLN A 243 9.80 7.58 -14.15
N ALA A 244 9.69 8.09 -12.91
CA ALA A 244 9.92 9.51 -12.63
C ALA A 244 11.36 9.94 -12.95
N GLN A 245 12.36 9.11 -12.59
CA GLN A 245 13.77 9.40 -12.91
C GLN A 245 14.04 9.39 -14.42
N GLN A 246 13.42 8.47 -15.17
CA GLN A 246 13.59 8.41 -16.62
C GLN A 246 12.99 9.65 -17.30
N GLN A 247 11.82 10.12 -16.86
CA GLN A 247 11.21 11.34 -17.39
C GLN A 247 12.07 12.59 -17.13
N THR A 248 12.68 12.70 -15.94
CA THR A 248 13.60 13.80 -15.65
C THR A 248 14.83 13.77 -16.56
N ARG A 249 15.42 12.58 -16.78
CA ARG A 249 16.57 12.42 -17.69
C ARG A 249 16.23 12.75 -19.14
N ASP A 250 15.08 12.30 -19.63
CA ASP A 250 14.63 12.58 -21.00
C ASP A 250 14.34 14.07 -21.19
N HIS A 251 13.80 14.75 -20.16
CA HIS A 251 13.60 16.20 -20.16
C HIS A 251 14.93 16.97 -20.19
N GLU A 252 15.91 16.58 -19.37
CA GLU A 252 17.25 17.18 -19.38
C GLU A 252 17.99 16.97 -20.71
N GLN A 253 17.83 15.80 -21.35
CA GLN A 253 18.44 15.53 -22.66
C GLN A 253 17.79 16.33 -23.79
N ARG A 254 16.47 16.53 -23.76
CA ARG A 254 15.77 17.40 -24.72
C ARG A 254 16.19 18.86 -24.61
N MET A 255 16.46 19.33 -23.39
CA MET A 255 16.96 20.69 -23.12
C MET A 255 18.44 20.89 -23.53
N ARG A 256 19.20 19.80 -23.69
CA ARG A 256 20.64 19.82 -24.06
C ARG A 256 20.91 19.57 -25.54
N ALA A 257 19.90 19.29 -26.37
CA ALA A 257 20.10 19.12 -27.80
C ALA A 257 20.43 20.48 -28.45
N PRO A 258 21.59 20.64 -29.12
CA PRO A 258 21.94 21.90 -29.76
C PRO A 258 21.03 22.12 -30.97
N VAL A 259 20.46 23.32 -31.07
CA VAL A 259 19.84 23.82 -32.30
C VAL A 259 20.96 23.99 -33.32
N MET A 260 21.18 23.00 -34.18
CA MET A 260 22.05 23.16 -35.34
C MET A 260 21.31 24.03 -36.36
N SER A 261 21.77 25.28 -36.52
CA SER A 261 21.48 26.16 -37.66
C SER A 261 22.56 26.01 -38.73
#